data_AF-A0AAE4K2V6-F1
#
_entry.id   AF-A0AAE4K2V6-F1
#
_cell.length_a   1.000
_cell.length_b   1.000
_cell.length_c   1.000
_cell.angle_alpha   90.00
_cell.angle_beta   90.00
_cell.angle_gamma   90.00
#
_symmetry.space_group_name_H-M   'P 1'
#
loop_
_entity.id
_entity.type
_entity.pdbx_description
1 polymer ?
#
loop_
_entity_poly.entity_id
_entity_poly.type
_entity_poly.pdbx_seq_one_letter_code
_entity_poly.pdbx_strand_id
1 'polypeptide(L)'
;MTDPSDDFAGNLADIPGSPADGRHTLAVIGAVDPALLDLVDLALAGQDAVVIRAGLHFGADDETGSSDTDDDLVRLVSHSSAEGFDDEPVRLDVPMPSTCPTCSLREVLAAVAQDRAAQDPGGTTVILLPAAIELAHLLPGLAEELAGTGVRLAGAAHVLDATTALDELLEHRQLSAFPGDTRCTGAVHLTNLGYADLVLALGRDEDPAGADLIEHLRPHDALLLPGLDAPLLETLTTLTHDAAASLSRIHPATTSAWGGPDEHGVWTLDLSASLPFHPERLRSLVVELAGQGLCARGCFWLPSRPGRVCTWEVAGGAVSVGDAGTWAEVPAAPSGADDDAAGEPRCHLVVTGVGDEEMREQVRRAFSRILLRPEEMAQALAWIGADDGLGDWFGQEDPEG
;
A
#
# COMPACT_ATOMS: atom_id res chain seq x y z
N MET A 1 29.42 47.93 -23.42
CA MET A 1 27.97 48.09 -23.21
C MET A 1 27.31 47.22 -24.26
N THR A 2 27.07 45.97 -23.89
CA THR A 2 26.34 44.94 -24.67
C THR A 2 25.81 43.98 -23.62
N ASP A 3 24.49 43.87 -23.61
CA ASP A 3 23.63 43.21 -22.63
C ASP A 3 23.63 41.68 -22.84
N PRO A 4 23.82 40.83 -21.82
CA PRO A 4 23.90 39.37 -21.99
C PRO A 4 22.59 38.66 -21.60
N SER A 5 21.44 39.10 -22.12
CA SER A 5 20.13 38.59 -21.72
C SER A 5 19.36 37.77 -22.77
N ASP A 6 19.97 37.35 -23.88
CA ASP A 6 19.21 36.76 -25.01
C ASP A 6 19.59 35.32 -25.41
N ASP A 7 20.34 34.57 -24.59
CA ASP A 7 20.76 33.19 -24.92
C ASP A 7 20.00 32.07 -24.16
N PHE A 8 18.82 32.37 -23.58
CA PHE A 8 17.98 31.38 -22.87
C PHE A 8 16.65 31.06 -23.57
N ALA A 9 16.66 30.99 -24.90
CA ALA A 9 15.50 30.55 -25.68
C ALA A 9 15.92 29.45 -26.67
N GLY A 10 16.18 28.24 -26.16
CA GLY A 10 16.60 27.14 -27.04
C GLY A 10 16.87 25.81 -26.35
N ASN A 11 15.91 25.29 -25.59
CA ASN A 11 15.63 23.84 -25.47
C ASN A 11 14.53 23.64 -24.42
N LEU A 12 13.28 23.67 -24.89
CA LEU A 12 12.11 23.27 -24.11
C LEU A 12 11.28 22.27 -24.92
N ALA A 13 11.97 21.39 -25.64
CA ALA A 13 11.40 20.18 -26.20
C ALA A 13 12.01 19.00 -25.41
N ASP A 14 11.14 18.12 -24.91
CA ASP A 14 11.41 16.93 -24.08
C ASP A 14 11.30 17.12 -22.55
N ILE A 15 10.20 17.72 -22.10
CA ILE A 15 9.60 17.39 -20.79
C ILE A 15 8.52 16.31 -21.04
N PRO A 16 8.63 15.08 -20.51
CA PRO A 16 7.56 14.10 -20.59
C PRO A 16 6.45 14.48 -19.60
N GLY A 17 5.39 15.07 -20.12
CA GLY A 17 4.27 15.57 -19.32
C GLY A 17 3.35 16.43 -20.15
N SER A 18 2.78 15.87 -21.22
CA SER A 18 1.64 16.49 -21.90
C SER A 18 0.36 15.84 -21.36
N PRO A 19 -0.50 16.54 -20.61
CA PRO A 19 -1.70 15.98 -20.00
C PRO A 19 -2.86 15.75 -20.99
N ALA A 20 -2.60 15.66 -22.29
CA ALA A 20 -3.63 15.57 -23.32
C ALA A 20 -3.37 14.42 -24.31
N ASP A 21 -3.28 13.19 -23.79
CA ASP A 21 -3.35 11.98 -24.62
C ASP A 21 -4.80 11.71 -25.12
N GLY A 22 -5.76 12.55 -24.72
CA GLY A 22 -7.18 12.41 -25.09
C GLY A 22 -7.83 11.14 -24.58
N ARG A 23 -7.18 10.46 -23.63
CA ARG A 23 -7.66 9.28 -22.90
C ARG A 23 -8.38 9.67 -21.62
N HIS A 24 -9.37 8.87 -21.25
CA HIS A 24 -10.17 9.09 -20.07
C HIS A 24 -9.33 8.85 -18.83
N THR A 25 -9.38 9.78 -17.90
CA THR A 25 -8.57 9.72 -16.68
C THR A 25 -9.32 8.98 -15.59
N LEU A 26 -8.74 7.90 -15.07
CA LEU A 26 -9.27 7.14 -13.94
C LEU A 26 -8.34 7.32 -12.73
N ALA A 27 -8.83 7.91 -11.64
CA ALA A 27 -8.13 7.94 -10.36
C ALA A 27 -8.83 7.03 -9.35
N VAL A 28 -8.06 6.48 -8.40
CA VAL A 28 -8.59 5.55 -7.40
C VAL A 28 -8.20 6.00 -6.00
N ILE A 29 -9.15 6.00 -5.07
CA ILE A 29 -8.94 6.43 -3.69
C ILE A 29 -9.43 5.32 -2.76
N GLY A 30 -8.53 4.83 -1.90
CA GLY A 30 -8.84 3.87 -0.84
C GLY A 30 -8.75 4.50 0.55
N ALA A 31 -9.45 3.91 1.52
CA ALA A 31 -9.32 4.22 2.94
C ALA A 31 -9.71 2.98 3.74
N VAL A 32 -9.34 2.94 5.02
CA VAL A 32 -9.84 1.91 5.96
C VAL A 32 -11.17 2.34 6.59
N ASP A 33 -11.32 3.62 6.94
CA ASP A 33 -12.57 4.18 7.45
C ASP A 33 -13.46 4.70 6.29
N PRO A 34 -14.69 4.16 6.11
CA PRO A 34 -15.65 4.67 5.14
C PRO A 34 -15.97 6.16 5.29
N ALA A 35 -15.94 6.71 6.51
CA ALA A 35 -16.27 8.12 6.76
C ALA A 35 -15.25 9.07 6.09
N LEU A 36 -13.99 8.64 5.94
CA LEU A 36 -12.99 9.41 5.21
C LEU A 36 -13.32 9.47 3.72
N LEU A 37 -13.88 8.39 3.15
CA LEU A 37 -14.34 8.38 1.76
C LEU A 37 -15.57 9.27 1.57
N ASP A 38 -16.46 9.37 2.56
CA ASP A 38 -17.58 10.33 2.55
C ASP A 38 -17.08 11.78 2.49
N LEU A 39 -16.05 12.11 3.27
CA LEU A 39 -15.44 13.45 3.26
C LEU A 39 -14.75 13.76 1.93
N VAL A 40 -14.07 12.77 1.33
CA VAL A 40 -13.45 12.92 0.00
C VAL A 40 -14.50 13.11 -1.09
N ASP A 41 -15.59 12.33 -1.06
CA ASP A 41 -16.71 12.49 -2.00
C ASP A 41 -17.28 13.91 -1.94
N LEU A 42 -17.51 14.41 -0.72
CA LEU A 42 -17.97 15.77 -0.50
C LEU A 42 -16.98 16.83 -1.00
N ALA A 43 -15.67 16.62 -0.82
CA ALA A 43 -14.64 17.55 -1.28
C ALA A 43 -14.50 17.58 -2.81
N LEU A 44 -14.79 16.46 -3.48
CA LEU A 44 -14.78 16.34 -4.94
C LEU A 44 -16.10 16.77 -5.58
N ALA A 45 -17.17 16.98 -4.80
CA ALA A 45 -18.46 17.41 -5.30
C ALA A 45 -18.36 18.75 -6.05
N GLY A 46 -18.90 18.79 -7.28
CA GLY A 46 -18.89 19.97 -8.14
C GLY A 46 -17.56 20.25 -8.85
N GLN A 47 -16.56 19.39 -8.67
CA GLN A 47 -15.35 19.40 -9.50
C GLN A 47 -15.62 18.75 -10.87
N ASP A 48 -14.72 18.97 -11.84
CA ASP A 48 -14.82 18.43 -13.20
C ASP A 48 -14.41 16.94 -13.27
N ALA A 49 -15.13 16.11 -12.50
CA ALA A 49 -14.97 14.66 -12.46
C ALA A 49 -16.28 13.96 -12.06
N VAL A 50 -16.48 12.76 -12.60
CA VAL A 50 -17.51 11.84 -12.12
C VAL A 50 -16.95 11.07 -10.94
N VAL A 51 -17.53 11.25 -9.75
CA VAL A 51 -17.16 10.47 -8.56
C VAL A 51 -18.09 9.26 -8.46
N ILE A 52 -17.51 8.07 -8.29
CA ILE A 52 -18.24 6.81 -8.14
C ILE A 52 -17.74 6.13 -6.88
N ARG A 53 -18.66 5.86 -5.96
CA ARG A 53 -18.39 5.04 -4.78
C ARG A 53 -18.70 3.59 -5.06
N ALA A 54 -17.70 2.73 -4.88
CA ALA A 54 -17.82 1.30 -5.00
C ALA A 54 -18.03 0.64 -3.64
N GLY A 55 -18.89 -0.37 -3.57
CA GLY A 55 -19.16 -1.14 -2.36
C GLY A 55 -19.36 -2.62 -2.68
N LEU A 56 -18.80 -3.49 -1.85
CA LEU A 56 -19.05 -4.93 -1.88
C LEU A 56 -20.22 -5.25 -0.94
N HIS A 57 -21.21 -5.99 -1.44
CA HIS A 57 -22.37 -6.42 -0.67
C HIS A 57 -22.44 -7.93 -0.74
N PHE A 58 -22.50 -8.55 0.43
CA PHE A 58 -22.58 -9.99 0.57
C PHE A 58 -24.01 -10.37 0.97
N GLY A 59 -24.61 -11.29 0.24
CA GLY A 59 -25.93 -11.83 0.56
C GLY A 59 -25.92 -12.51 1.93
N ALA A 60 -27.03 -12.46 2.64
CA ALA A 60 -27.19 -13.27 3.84
C ALA A 60 -27.60 -14.69 3.41
N ASP A 61 -26.91 -15.72 3.92
CA ASP A 61 -27.37 -17.12 3.84
C ASP A 61 -28.61 -17.30 4.74
N ASP A 62 -29.74 -16.70 4.39
CA ASP A 62 -30.99 -16.92 5.12
C ASP A 62 -31.57 -18.29 4.75
N GLU A 63 -31.42 -19.28 5.63
CA GLU A 63 -32.05 -20.62 5.54
C GLU A 63 -33.60 -20.58 5.48
N THR A 64 -34.22 -19.40 5.54
CA THR A 64 -35.66 -19.20 5.42
C THR A 64 -35.98 -18.31 4.23
N GLY A 65 -36.09 -18.93 3.05
CA GLY A 65 -36.20 -18.24 1.78
C GLY A 65 -37.29 -17.16 1.69
N SER A 66 -36.94 -16.03 1.07
CA SER A 66 -37.56 -15.53 -0.17
C SER A 66 -37.05 -14.13 -0.52
N SER A 67 -36.04 -14.04 -1.38
CA SER A 67 -35.89 -12.93 -2.33
C SER A 67 -35.00 -13.40 -3.50
N ASP A 68 -35.37 -13.10 -4.75
CA ASP A 68 -34.58 -13.45 -5.95
C ASP A 68 -33.31 -12.55 -6.10
N THR A 69 -32.77 -12.03 -4.99
CA THR A 69 -31.67 -11.04 -4.96
C THR A 69 -30.65 -11.29 -3.85
N ASP A 70 -30.52 -12.52 -3.36
CA ASP A 70 -29.54 -12.91 -2.34
C ASP A 70 -28.12 -13.13 -2.91
N ASP A 71 -27.86 -12.65 -4.14
CA ASP A 71 -26.56 -12.77 -4.77
C ASP A 71 -25.61 -11.65 -4.32
N ASP A 72 -24.40 -12.06 -3.95
CA ASP A 72 -23.21 -11.24 -3.78
C ASP A 72 -23.04 -10.25 -4.95
N LEU A 73 -22.91 -8.95 -4.66
CA LEU A 73 -22.86 -7.90 -5.68
C LEU A 73 -21.82 -6.81 -5.42
N VAL A 74 -21.32 -6.25 -6.53
CA VAL A 74 -20.59 -4.98 -6.57
C VAL A 74 -21.59 -3.87 -6.86
N ARG A 75 -21.65 -2.87 -5.97
CA ARG A 75 -22.51 -1.70 -6.12
C ARG A 75 -21.69 -0.48 -6.43
N LEU A 76 -22.09 0.25 -7.46
CA LEU A 76 -21.53 1.55 -7.81
C LEU A 76 -22.60 2.62 -7.62
N VAL A 77 -22.26 3.69 -6.92
CA VAL A 77 -23.14 4.83 -6.66
C VAL A 77 -22.43 6.11 -7.10
N SER A 78 -23.08 6.92 -7.93
CA SER A 78 -22.58 8.23 -8.33
C SER A 78 -23.61 9.30 -8.04
N HIS A 79 -23.18 10.38 -7.40
CA HIS A 79 -24.03 11.53 -7.11
C HIS A 79 -23.84 12.52 -8.26
N SER A 80 -24.86 12.68 -9.11
CA SER A 80 -24.81 13.60 -10.24
C SER A 80 -24.60 15.03 -9.73
N SER A 81 -23.49 15.67 -10.11
CA SER A 81 -23.11 17.00 -9.62
C SER A 81 -23.65 18.17 -10.46
N ALA A 82 -24.45 17.90 -11.50
CA ALA A 82 -24.80 18.91 -12.48
C ALA A 82 -25.92 19.87 -12.07
N GLU A 83 -26.95 19.43 -11.32
CA GLU A 83 -28.09 20.29 -10.95
C GLU A 83 -28.65 19.99 -9.54
N GLY A 84 -27.86 20.30 -8.51
CA GLY A 84 -28.35 20.35 -7.12
C GLY A 84 -28.41 19.00 -6.37
N PHE A 85 -28.38 19.07 -5.04
CA PHE A 85 -28.35 17.94 -4.12
C PHE A 85 -29.66 17.13 -4.02
N ASP A 86 -30.62 17.35 -4.94
CA ASP A 86 -31.97 16.78 -4.89
C ASP A 86 -32.20 15.64 -5.91
N ASP A 87 -31.23 15.32 -6.77
CA ASP A 87 -31.33 14.18 -7.67
C ASP A 87 -31.01 12.87 -6.94
N GLU A 88 -31.84 11.84 -7.17
CA GLU A 88 -31.56 10.48 -6.68
C GLU A 88 -30.22 10.00 -7.25
N PRO A 89 -29.35 9.40 -6.43
CA PRO A 89 -28.04 8.95 -6.88
C PRO A 89 -28.20 7.86 -7.94
N VAL A 90 -27.38 7.92 -8.98
CA VAL A 90 -27.33 6.89 -10.00
C VAL A 90 -26.67 5.67 -9.38
N ARG A 91 -27.36 4.54 -9.46
CA ARG A 91 -26.91 3.29 -8.87
C ARG A 91 -26.84 2.18 -9.91
N LEU A 92 -25.76 1.43 -9.88
CA LEU A 92 -25.55 0.24 -10.67
C LEU A 92 -25.17 -0.91 -9.73
N ASP A 93 -26.00 -1.95 -9.69
CA ASP A 93 -25.71 -3.21 -9.00
C ASP A 93 -25.29 -4.25 -10.04
N VAL A 94 -24.13 -4.85 -9.84
CA VAL A 94 -23.57 -5.90 -10.71
C VAL A 94 -23.32 -7.16 -9.86
N PRO A 95 -23.93 -8.31 -10.18
CA PRO A 95 -23.60 -9.57 -9.51
C PRO A 95 -22.11 -9.87 -9.61
N MET A 96 -21.50 -10.37 -8.53
CA MET A 96 -20.07 -10.68 -8.51
C MET A 96 -19.73 -11.74 -9.57
N PRO A 97 -18.87 -11.44 -10.56
CA PRO A 97 -18.53 -12.41 -11.62
C PRO A 97 -17.71 -13.62 -11.13
N SER A 98 -17.04 -13.47 -9.98
CA SER A 98 -16.19 -14.49 -9.37
C SER A 98 -16.43 -14.59 -7.87
N THR A 99 -15.98 -15.68 -7.26
CA THR A 99 -16.02 -15.88 -5.80
C THR A 99 -15.02 -15.01 -5.05
N CYS A 100 -14.03 -14.43 -5.72
CA CYS A 100 -13.08 -13.51 -5.11
C CYS A 100 -13.64 -12.07 -5.20
N PRO A 101 -13.94 -11.40 -4.07
CA PRO A 101 -14.54 -10.06 -4.10
C PRO A 101 -13.66 -9.02 -4.77
N THR A 102 -12.33 -9.09 -4.59
CA THR A 102 -11.37 -8.18 -5.23
C THR A 102 -11.29 -8.40 -6.74
N CYS A 103 -11.32 -9.65 -7.21
CA CYS A 103 -11.35 -9.94 -8.65
C CYS A 103 -12.65 -9.43 -9.29
N SER A 104 -13.79 -9.67 -8.61
CA SER A 104 -15.11 -9.18 -9.06
C SER A 104 -15.17 -7.65 -9.10
N LEU A 105 -14.63 -6.97 -8.09
CA LEU A 105 -14.51 -5.51 -8.07
C LEU A 105 -13.66 -5.02 -9.26
N ARG A 106 -12.49 -5.64 -9.49
CA ARG A 106 -11.58 -5.28 -10.59
C ARG A 106 -12.27 -5.32 -11.95
N GLU A 107 -12.92 -6.43 -12.29
CA GLU A 107 -13.61 -6.61 -13.57
C GLU A 107 -14.71 -5.57 -13.77
N VAL A 108 -15.50 -5.30 -12.72
CA VAL A 108 -16.57 -4.30 -12.74
C VAL A 108 -16.00 -2.89 -12.95
N LEU A 109 -14.93 -2.53 -12.24
CA LEU A 109 -14.28 -1.22 -12.39
C LEU A 109 -13.66 -1.04 -13.78
N ALA A 110 -13.02 -2.08 -14.34
CA ALA A 110 -12.47 -2.04 -15.68
C ALA A 110 -13.56 -1.81 -16.74
N ALA A 111 -14.69 -2.51 -16.64
CA ALA A 111 -15.82 -2.35 -17.55
C ALA A 111 -16.41 -0.92 -17.49
N VAL A 112 -16.60 -0.39 -16.28
CA VAL A 112 -17.14 0.97 -16.08
C VAL A 112 -16.19 2.03 -16.60
N ALA A 113 -14.88 1.88 -16.35
CA ALA A 113 -13.88 2.82 -16.85
C ALA A 113 -13.85 2.85 -18.40
N GLN A 114 -13.98 1.70 -19.05
CA GLN A 114 -14.03 1.62 -20.51
C GLN A 114 -15.31 2.25 -21.09
N ASP A 115 -16.47 2.03 -20.45
CA ASP A 115 -17.72 2.67 -20.85
C ASP A 115 -17.65 4.21 -20.69
N ARG A 116 -17.10 4.69 -19.57
CA ARG A 116 -16.83 6.12 -19.36
C ARG A 116 -15.89 6.69 -20.42
N ALA A 117 -14.84 5.95 -20.80
CA ALA A 117 -13.93 6.38 -21.85
C ALA A 117 -14.58 6.43 -23.24
N ALA A 118 -15.52 5.54 -23.54
CA ALA A 118 -16.26 5.58 -24.79
C ALA A 118 -17.21 6.78 -24.88
N GLN A 119 -17.81 7.17 -23.75
CA GLN A 119 -18.75 8.29 -23.66
C GLN A 119 -18.05 9.64 -23.57
N ASP A 120 -16.90 9.69 -22.88
CA ASP A 120 -16.19 10.92 -22.56
C ASP A 120 -14.66 10.70 -22.55
N PRO A 121 -14.02 10.57 -23.73
CA PRO A 121 -12.59 10.25 -23.83
C PRO A 121 -11.65 11.26 -23.14
N GLY A 122 -12.07 12.50 -22.91
CA GLY A 122 -11.26 13.52 -22.20
C GLY A 122 -11.62 13.71 -20.73
N GLY A 123 -12.65 13.03 -20.26
CA GLY A 123 -13.19 13.20 -18.91
C GLY A 123 -12.35 12.56 -17.82
N THR A 124 -12.79 12.80 -16.59
CA THR A 124 -12.20 12.23 -15.38
C THR A 124 -13.24 11.45 -14.60
N THR A 125 -12.90 10.26 -14.16
CA THR A 125 -13.65 9.46 -13.19
C THR A 125 -12.78 9.18 -11.97
N VAL A 126 -13.31 9.41 -10.77
CA VAL A 126 -12.67 9.05 -9.50
C VAL A 126 -13.46 7.92 -8.86
N ILE A 127 -12.79 6.81 -8.58
CA ILE A 127 -13.39 5.67 -7.86
C ILE A 127 -12.99 5.76 -6.39
N LEU A 128 -13.99 5.87 -5.52
CA LEU A 128 -13.82 5.65 -4.09
C LEU A 128 -14.05 4.16 -3.81
N LEU A 129 -12.99 3.45 -3.44
CA LEU A 129 -13.03 2.00 -3.23
C LEU A 129 -13.87 1.61 -2.01
N PRO A 130 -14.34 0.35 -1.91
CA PRO A 130 -14.80 -0.19 -0.65
C PRO A 130 -13.72 -0.05 0.43
N ALA A 131 -14.15 0.15 1.67
CA ALA A 131 -13.24 0.26 2.79
C ALA A 131 -12.33 -0.96 2.93
N ALA A 132 -11.08 -0.72 3.31
CA ALA A 132 -10.05 -1.71 3.57
C ALA A 132 -9.67 -2.63 2.38
N ILE A 133 -9.90 -2.19 1.15
CA ILE A 133 -9.28 -2.78 -0.04
C ILE A 133 -7.80 -2.44 -0.07
N GLU A 134 -6.97 -3.46 -0.23
CA GLU A 134 -5.53 -3.29 -0.46
C GLU A 134 -5.27 -2.97 -1.92
N LEU A 135 -4.66 -1.81 -2.17
CA LEU A 135 -4.40 -1.29 -3.52
C LEU A 135 -3.54 -2.27 -4.33
N ALA A 136 -2.57 -2.91 -3.68
CA ALA A 136 -1.66 -3.87 -4.27
C ALA A 136 -2.36 -5.12 -4.85
N HIS A 137 -3.52 -5.50 -4.33
CA HIS A 137 -4.29 -6.65 -4.80
C HIS A 137 -5.30 -6.29 -5.90
N LEU A 138 -5.59 -5.00 -6.11
CA LEU A 138 -6.56 -4.52 -7.09
C LEU A 138 -5.88 -3.90 -8.32
N LEU A 139 -4.97 -2.97 -8.10
CA LEU A 139 -4.49 -2.05 -9.13
C LEU A 139 -3.56 -2.67 -10.19
N PRO A 140 -2.67 -3.64 -9.89
CA PRO A 140 -1.86 -4.27 -10.93
C PRO A 140 -2.73 -4.95 -12.00
N GLY A 141 -3.70 -5.76 -11.55
CA GLY A 141 -4.62 -6.42 -12.47
C GLY A 141 -5.54 -5.43 -13.19
N LEU A 142 -5.96 -4.34 -12.53
CA LEU A 142 -6.75 -3.30 -13.18
C LEU A 142 -5.94 -2.58 -14.27
N ALA A 143 -4.68 -2.26 -14.01
CA ALA A 143 -3.79 -1.66 -14.97
C ALA A 143 -3.58 -2.57 -16.20
N GLU A 144 -3.46 -3.88 -16.00
CA GLU A 144 -3.40 -4.87 -17.09
C GLU A 144 -4.68 -4.89 -17.93
N GLU A 145 -5.87 -4.89 -17.30
CA GLU A 145 -7.15 -4.89 -18.02
C GLU A 145 -7.40 -3.58 -18.78
N LEU A 146 -6.88 -2.47 -18.27
CA LEU A 146 -6.99 -1.15 -18.92
C LEU A 146 -5.91 -0.94 -20.00
N ALA A 147 -4.89 -1.79 -20.07
CA ALA A 147 -3.81 -1.67 -21.05
C ALA A 147 -4.35 -1.76 -22.49
N GLY A 148 -4.01 -0.78 -23.32
CA GLY A 148 -4.50 -0.71 -24.71
C GLY A 148 -5.94 -0.23 -24.88
N THR A 149 -6.62 0.15 -23.78
CA THR A 149 -7.93 0.81 -23.83
C THR A 149 -7.80 2.34 -23.96
N GLY A 150 -8.94 3.04 -24.07
CA GLY A 150 -9.00 4.50 -24.03
C GLY A 150 -8.85 5.11 -22.62
N VAL A 151 -8.53 4.30 -21.61
CA VAL A 151 -8.40 4.73 -20.21
C VAL A 151 -6.93 4.90 -19.84
N ARG A 152 -6.64 5.90 -19.02
CA ARG A 152 -5.37 6.10 -18.33
C ARG A 152 -5.62 6.02 -16.84
N LEU A 153 -4.97 5.07 -16.17
CA LEU A 153 -4.92 5.02 -14.71
C LEU A 153 -3.97 6.13 -14.22
N ALA A 154 -4.56 7.19 -13.67
CA ALA A 154 -3.86 8.32 -13.05
C ALA A 154 -3.49 7.96 -11.60
N GLY A 155 -3.42 8.91 -10.67
CA GLY A 155 -2.96 8.63 -9.31
C GLY A 155 -3.86 7.66 -8.52
N ALA A 156 -3.20 6.80 -7.72
CA ALA A 156 -3.83 6.01 -6.67
C ALA A 156 -3.53 6.63 -5.29
N ALA A 157 -4.58 6.92 -4.51
CA ALA A 157 -4.45 7.49 -3.18
C ALA A 157 -4.91 6.57 -2.05
N HIS A 158 -4.26 6.73 -0.90
CA HIS A 158 -4.74 6.18 0.37
C HIS A 158 -5.01 7.32 1.37
N VAL A 159 -6.18 7.29 1.99
CA VAL A 159 -6.66 8.34 2.92
C VAL A 159 -6.64 7.82 4.34
N LEU A 160 -6.16 8.64 5.26
CA LEU A 160 -6.08 8.31 6.68
C LEU A 160 -6.09 9.55 7.56
N ASP A 161 -6.54 9.37 8.80
CA ASP A 161 -6.67 10.44 9.80
C ASP A 161 -5.48 10.37 10.76
N ALA A 162 -4.75 11.48 10.88
CA ALA A 162 -3.63 11.58 11.81
C ALA A 162 -4.06 11.39 13.26
N THR A 163 -5.30 11.75 13.63
CA THR A 163 -5.82 11.63 15.00
C THR A 163 -6.08 10.20 15.44
N THR A 164 -6.22 9.26 14.50
CA THR A 164 -6.37 7.82 14.77
C THR A 164 -5.16 7.00 14.33
N ALA A 165 -4.20 7.61 13.63
CA ALA A 165 -3.08 6.92 12.99
C ALA A 165 -2.26 6.07 13.97
N LEU A 166 -1.94 6.57 15.16
CA LEU A 166 -1.19 5.81 16.16
C LEU A 166 -1.91 4.50 16.52
N ASP A 167 -3.20 4.59 16.83
CA ASP A 167 -4.01 3.45 17.20
C ASP A 167 -4.20 2.48 16.02
N GLU A 168 -4.51 2.99 14.83
CA GLU A 168 -4.85 2.16 13.67
C GLU A 168 -3.63 1.49 13.03
N LEU A 169 -2.44 2.08 13.13
CA LEU A 169 -1.19 1.52 12.60
C LEU A 169 -0.47 0.62 13.61
N LEU A 170 -0.45 0.99 14.89
CA LEU A 170 0.40 0.34 15.89
C LEU A 170 -0.35 -0.65 16.77
N GLU A 171 -1.67 -0.51 16.94
CA GLU A 171 -2.47 -1.44 17.75
C GLU A 171 -3.22 -2.46 16.90
N HIS A 172 -3.53 -3.61 17.51
CA HIS A 172 -4.29 -4.66 16.83
C HIS A 172 -5.78 -4.31 16.81
N ARG A 173 -6.28 -3.81 15.67
CA ARG A 173 -7.72 -3.64 15.42
C ARG A 173 -8.16 -4.52 14.28
N GLN A 174 -8.88 -5.60 14.59
CA GLN A 174 -9.39 -6.52 13.58
C GLN A 174 -10.40 -5.82 12.67
N LEU A 175 -10.29 -6.06 11.37
CA LEU A 175 -11.21 -5.59 10.35
C LEU A 175 -12.39 -6.55 10.19
N SER A 176 -13.49 -6.02 9.69
CA SER A 176 -14.67 -6.79 9.30
C SER A 176 -15.23 -6.26 7.97
N ALA A 177 -14.35 -6.02 6.99
CA ALA A 177 -14.72 -5.43 5.71
C ALA A 177 -15.44 -6.43 4.78
N PHE A 178 -15.16 -7.72 4.94
CA PHE A 178 -15.81 -8.82 4.23
C PHE A 178 -16.00 -10.05 5.13
N PRO A 179 -16.88 -11.00 4.75
CA PRO A 179 -17.03 -12.26 5.47
C PRO A 179 -15.70 -12.99 5.63
N GLY A 180 -15.34 -13.33 6.86
CA GLY A 180 -14.08 -14.01 7.15
C GLY A 180 -12.82 -13.13 7.11
N ASP A 181 -12.95 -11.80 7.13
CA ASP A 181 -11.79 -10.92 7.22
C ASP A 181 -11.02 -11.16 8.53
N THR A 182 -9.76 -11.58 8.39
CA THR A 182 -8.83 -11.87 9.50
C THR A 182 -7.75 -10.81 9.62
N ARG A 183 -7.73 -9.81 8.73
CA ARG A 183 -6.73 -8.75 8.71
C ARG A 183 -6.98 -7.75 9.83
N CYS A 184 -5.97 -6.93 10.13
CA CYS A 184 -6.10 -5.78 11.01
C CYS A 184 -5.90 -4.47 10.24
N THR A 185 -6.38 -3.36 10.82
CA THR A 185 -6.24 -2.01 10.25
C THR A 185 -4.78 -1.71 9.89
N GLY A 186 -3.84 -2.01 10.80
CA GLY A 186 -2.42 -1.72 10.61
C GLY A 186 -1.82 -2.42 9.39
N ALA A 187 -2.20 -3.68 9.12
CA ALA A 187 -1.72 -4.41 7.95
C ALA A 187 -2.17 -3.76 6.64
N VAL A 188 -3.45 -3.36 6.57
CA VAL A 188 -3.98 -2.69 5.37
C VAL A 188 -3.39 -1.29 5.21
N HIS A 189 -3.26 -0.52 6.29
CA HIS A 189 -2.65 0.80 6.23
C HIS A 189 -1.18 0.74 5.79
N LEU A 190 -0.37 -0.15 6.36
CA LEU A 190 1.04 -0.27 5.99
C LEU A 190 1.20 -0.64 4.52
N THR A 191 0.44 -1.61 4.04
CA THR A 191 0.43 -2.01 2.62
C THR A 191 0.04 -0.83 1.73
N ASN A 192 -1.09 -0.17 2.00
CA ASN A 192 -1.57 0.92 1.16
C ASN A 192 -0.69 2.19 1.23
N LEU A 193 -0.15 2.53 2.40
CA LEU A 193 0.82 3.64 2.54
C LEU A 193 2.06 3.42 1.68
N GLY A 194 2.58 2.19 1.64
CA GLY A 194 3.74 1.86 0.82
C GLY A 194 3.42 1.78 -0.68
N TYR A 195 2.17 1.46 -1.04
CA TYR A 195 1.77 1.26 -2.43
C TYR A 195 1.35 2.55 -3.13
N ALA A 196 0.58 3.40 -2.45
CA ALA A 196 -0.06 4.57 -3.02
C ALA A 196 0.93 5.56 -3.66
N ASP A 197 0.47 6.27 -4.69
CA ASP A 197 1.21 7.38 -5.29
C ASP A 197 1.02 8.67 -4.48
N LEU A 198 -0.10 8.74 -3.75
CA LEU A 198 -0.50 9.89 -2.94
C LEU A 198 -1.08 9.43 -1.61
N VAL A 199 -0.61 10.02 -0.53
CA VAL A 199 -1.19 9.87 0.81
C VAL A 199 -1.95 11.16 1.12
N LEU A 200 -3.23 11.04 1.46
CA LEU A 200 -4.03 12.14 1.97
C LEU A 200 -4.17 11.97 3.48
N ALA A 201 -3.51 12.83 4.25
CA ALA A 201 -3.52 12.79 5.70
C ALA A 201 -4.40 13.92 6.24
N LEU A 202 -5.54 13.57 6.83
CA LEU A 202 -6.42 14.52 7.50
C LEU A 202 -6.00 14.71 8.97
N GLY A 203 -6.51 15.74 9.65
CA GLY A 203 -6.30 15.93 11.09
C GLY A 203 -4.86 16.20 11.52
N ARG A 204 -3.94 16.52 10.59
CA ARG A 204 -2.49 16.64 10.88
C ARG A 204 -2.15 17.66 11.96
N ASP A 205 -2.84 18.79 11.96
CA ASP A 205 -2.64 19.85 12.96
C ASP A 205 -3.23 19.50 14.33
N GLU A 206 -4.14 18.51 14.38
CA GLU A 206 -4.82 18.07 15.61
C GLU A 206 -3.99 17.01 16.35
N ASP A 207 -3.32 16.12 15.62
CA ASP A 207 -2.37 15.15 16.18
C ASP A 207 -1.03 15.13 15.40
N PRO A 208 -0.04 15.93 15.83
CA PRO A 208 1.28 15.97 15.20
C PRO A 208 2.05 14.64 15.27
N ALA A 209 1.83 13.81 16.30
CA ALA A 209 2.52 12.53 16.43
C ALA A 209 2.00 11.52 15.40
N GLY A 210 0.68 11.49 15.16
CA GLY A 210 0.10 10.73 14.06
C GLY A 210 0.54 11.27 12.69
N ALA A 211 0.63 12.59 12.53
CA ALA A 211 1.10 13.22 11.30
C ALA A 211 2.56 12.87 10.96
N ASP A 212 3.44 12.82 11.96
CA ASP A 212 4.82 12.37 11.85
C ASP A 212 4.89 10.86 11.56
N LEU A 213 4.06 10.03 12.21
CA LEU A 213 4.03 8.60 11.94
C LEU A 213 3.68 8.31 10.47
N ILE A 214 2.69 9.01 9.91
CA ILE A 214 2.32 8.89 8.50
C ILE A 214 3.48 9.30 7.59
N GLU A 215 4.16 10.41 7.92
CA GLU A 215 5.34 10.87 7.18
C GLU A 215 6.45 9.81 7.20
N HIS A 216 6.77 9.24 8.36
CA HIS A 216 7.79 8.20 8.48
C HIS A 216 7.50 6.93 7.68
N LEU A 217 6.23 6.61 7.45
CA LEU A 217 5.80 5.36 6.82
C LEU A 217 5.52 5.45 5.33
N ARG A 218 5.30 6.65 4.79
CA ARG A 218 5.14 6.82 3.35
C ARG A 218 6.49 6.65 2.63
N PRO A 219 6.51 6.11 1.41
CA PRO A 219 7.67 6.17 0.55
C PRO A 219 8.10 7.61 0.25
N HIS A 220 9.39 7.82 0.04
CA HIS A 220 9.95 9.14 -0.32
C HIS A 220 9.26 9.75 -1.55
N ASP A 221 9.01 8.94 -2.57
CA ASP A 221 8.47 9.33 -3.87
C ASP A 221 6.93 9.43 -3.90
N ALA A 222 6.24 8.97 -2.85
CA ALA A 222 4.80 9.16 -2.70
C ALA A 222 4.50 10.61 -2.28
N LEU A 223 3.51 11.24 -2.91
CA LEU A 223 3.07 12.59 -2.53
C LEU A 223 2.32 12.55 -1.18
N LEU A 224 2.40 13.63 -0.42
CA LEU A 224 1.61 13.82 0.80
C LEU A 224 0.79 15.11 0.68
N LEU A 225 -0.53 14.99 0.76
CA LEU A 225 -1.44 16.13 0.87
C LEU A 225 -1.91 16.29 2.32
N PRO A 226 -1.87 17.53 2.88
CA PRO A 226 -2.13 17.76 4.30
C PRO A 226 -3.60 17.89 4.69
N GLY A 227 -4.53 17.74 3.74
CA GLY A 227 -5.95 17.98 3.96
C GLY A 227 -6.77 18.06 2.67
N LEU A 228 -8.09 18.22 2.82
CA LEU A 228 -9.05 18.34 1.70
C LEU A 228 -9.09 19.72 1.05
N ASP A 229 -8.46 20.72 1.67
CA ASP A 229 -8.24 22.05 1.11
C ASP A 229 -7.11 22.06 0.05
N ALA A 230 -6.28 21.02 0.02
CA ALA A 230 -5.29 20.79 -1.01
C ALA A 230 -5.95 20.40 -2.36
N PRO A 231 -5.29 20.64 -3.51
CA PRO A 231 -5.85 20.38 -4.83
C PRO A 231 -5.84 18.88 -5.18
N LEU A 232 -6.66 18.08 -4.49
CA LEU A 232 -6.68 16.61 -4.57
C LEU A 232 -6.91 16.12 -6.01
N LEU A 233 -7.96 16.60 -6.68
CA LEU A 233 -8.30 16.16 -8.03
C LEU A 233 -7.21 16.52 -9.05
N GLU A 234 -6.72 17.76 -9.01
CA GLU A 234 -5.64 18.21 -9.89
C GLU A 234 -4.38 17.36 -9.67
N THR A 235 -4.00 17.13 -8.42
CA THR A 235 -2.82 16.32 -8.09
C THR A 235 -2.99 14.89 -8.62
N LEU A 236 -4.12 14.23 -8.34
CA LEU A 236 -4.40 12.88 -8.82
C LEU A 236 -4.37 12.76 -10.35
N THR A 237 -4.95 13.73 -11.06
CA THR A 237 -5.08 13.67 -12.53
C THR A 237 -3.76 13.90 -13.25
N THR A 238 -2.82 14.64 -12.64
CA THR A 238 -1.47 14.86 -13.19
C THR A 238 -0.56 13.64 -13.05
N LEU A 239 -0.83 12.75 -12.09
CA LEU A 239 -0.09 11.51 -11.91
C LEU A 239 -0.43 10.48 -13.00
N THR A 240 0.48 9.54 -13.22
CA THR A 240 0.21 8.29 -13.97
C THR A 240 0.69 7.15 -13.08
N HIS A 241 -0.22 6.26 -12.69
CA HIS A 241 0.12 5.16 -11.79
C HIS A 241 1.04 4.16 -12.49
N ASP A 242 2.12 3.79 -11.82
CA ASP A 242 3.03 2.73 -12.22
C ASP A 242 2.93 1.59 -11.21
N ALA A 243 2.12 0.59 -11.55
CA ALA A 243 1.87 -0.55 -10.68
C ALA A 243 3.16 -1.32 -10.35
N ALA A 244 4.14 -1.38 -11.25
CA ALA A 244 5.40 -2.08 -11.01
C ALA A 244 6.27 -1.32 -10.00
N ALA A 245 6.33 0.01 -10.13
CA ALA A 245 7.00 0.86 -9.15
C ALA A 245 6.33 0.75 -7.77
N SER A 246 4.99 0.84 -7.70
CA SER A 246 4.24 0.69 -6.46
C SER A 246 4.42 -0.68 -5.79
N LEU A 247 4.43 -1.77 -6.57
CA LEU A 247 4.73 -3.12 -6.05
C LEU A 247 6.16 -3.20 -5.52
N SER A 248 7.12 -2.60 -6.21
CA SER A 248 8.52 -2.56 -5.75
C SER A 248 8.66 -1.82 -4.41
N ARG A 249 7.88 -0.74 -4.16
CA ARG A 249 7.91 -0.01 -2.87
C ARG A 249 7.47 -0.84 -1.68
N ILE A 250 6.52 -1.76 -1.87
CA ILE A 250 6.01 -2.63 -0.78
C ILE A 250 6.73 -3.98 -0.71
N HIS A 251 7.52 -4.33 -1.72
CA HIS A 251 8.23 -5.60 -1.72
C HIS A 251 9.31 -5.61 -0.60
N PRO A 252 9.39 -6.67 0.22
CA PRO A 252 10.17 -6.69 1.45
C PRO A 252 11.68 -6.52 1.23
N ALA A 253 12.21 -6.92 0.08
CA ALA A 253 13.64 -6.75 -0.24
C ALA A 253 13.99 -5.36 -0.80
N THR A 254 12.99 -4.56 -1.19
CA THR A 254 13.16 -3.24 -1.84
C THR A 254 12.52 -2.12 -1.02
N THR A 255 11.91 -2.44 0.12
CA THR A 255 11.46 -1.45 1.11
C THR A 255 12.63 -0.53 1.48
N SER A 256 12.34 0.73 1.74
CA SER A 256 13.36 1.73 2.07
C SER A 256 12.87 2.64 3.17
N ALA A 257 13.78 3.06 4.05
CA ALA A 257 13.47 4.02 5.08
C ALA A 257 13.40 5.42 4.46
N TRP A 258 12.29 6.11 4.70
CA TRP A 258 12.20 7.55 4.43
C TRP A 258 12.52 8.34 5.71
N GLY A 259 11.84 8.02 6.81
CA GLY A 259 11.92 8.78 8.06
C GLY A 259 11.07 10.05 8.01
N GLY A 260 11.35 11.02 8.87
CA GLY A 260 10.54 12.22 8.99
C GLY A 260 10.92 13.04 10.23
N PRO A 261 10.06 13.99 10.63
CA PRO A 261 10.25 14.77 11.84
C PRO A 261 10.24 13.88 13.09
N ASP A 262 11.19 14.11 14.00
CA ASP A 262 11.37 13.32 15.24
C ASP A 262 10.90 14.08 16.50
N GLU A 263 10.28 15.25 16.32
CA GLU A 263 9.89 16.16 17.40
C GLU A 263 8.81 15.55 18.32
N HIS A 264 7.98 14.67 17.78
CA HIS A 264 6.85 14.06 18.50
C HIS A 264 7.10 12.59 18.90
N GLY A 265 8.37 12.16 18.97
CA GLY A 265 8.75 10.85 19.49
C GLY A 265 8.65 9.70 18.49
N VAL A 266 8.38 10.01 17.22
CA VAL A 266 8.44 9.06 16.10
C VAL A 266 9.89 8.88 15.66
N TRP A 267 10.29 7.66 15.39
CA TRP A 267 11.63 7.35 14.89
C TRP A 267 11.58 6.22 13.86
N THR A 268 12.56 6.21 12.96
CA THR A 268 12.79 5.11 12.02
C THR A 268 14.20 4.56 12.17
N LEU A 269 14.34 3.24 12.06
CA LEU A 269 15.58 2.50 11.94
C LEU A 269 15.65 1.82 10.58
N ASP A 270 16.78 1.99 9.92
CA ASP A 270 17.15 1.24 8.72
C ASP A 270 18.24 0.24 9.11
N LEU A 271 17.85 -1.04 9.28
CA LEU A 271 18.71 -2.09 9.80
C LEU A 271 19.11 -3.02 8.68
N SER A 272 20.40 -3.09 8.34
CA SER A 272 20.90 -3.94 7.26
C SER A 272 22.12 -4.75 7.68
N ALA A 273 22.19 -6.01 7.22
CA ALA A 273 23.33 -6.89 7.39
C ALA A 273 23.39 -7.93 6.27
N SER A 274 24.60 -8.27 5.82
CA SER A 274 24.82 -9.37 4.86
C SER A 274 24.73 -10.74 5.51
N LEU A 275 24.97 -10.85 6.82
CA LEU A 275 24.85 -12.12 7.54
C LEU A 275 23.37 -12.50 7.75
N PRO A 276 23.04 -13.79 7.72
CA PRO A 276 21.68 -14.29 7.89
C PRO A 276 21.24 -14.22 9.35
N PHE A 277 19.95 -14.39 9.58
CA PHE A 277 19.41 -14.61 10.92
C PHE A 277 19.67 -16.03 11.42
N HIS A 278 19.93 -16.16 12.73
CA HIS A 278 20.02 -17.45 13.40
C HIS A 278 18.62 -17.87 13.85
N PRO A 279 18.07 -19.01 13.38
CA PRO A 279 16.68 -19.37 13.64
C PRO A 279 16.29 -19.40 15.13
N GLU A 280 17.10 -20.05 15.97
CA GLU A 280 16.83 -20.12 17.41
C GLU A 280 16.92 -18.74 18.11
N ARG A 281 17.82 -17.86 17.65
CA ARG A 281 17.94 -16.50 18.21
C ARG A 281 16.81 -15.61 17.75
N LEU A 282 16.36 -15.75 16.50
CA LEU A 282 15.15 -15.08 16.00
C LEU A 282 13.94 -15.47 16.85
N ARG A 283 13.70 -16.77 17.05
CA ARG A 283 12.57 -17.25 17.87
C ARG A 283 12.62 -16.75 19.31
N SER A 284 13.81 -16.68 19.92
CA SER A 284 13.96 -16.21 21.31
C SER A 284 13.91 -14.69 21.48
N LEU A 285 14.20 -13.92 20.43
CA LEU A 285 14.30 -12.45 20.47
C LEU A 285 13.19 -11.74 19.69
N VAL A 286 12.19 -12.47 19.17
CA VAL A 286 11.07 -11.90 18.40
C VAL A 286 10.34 -10.79 19.13
N VAL A 287 10.10 -10.93 20.44
CA VAL A 287 9.43 -9.90 21.25
C VAL A 287 10.29 -8.64 21.40
N GLU A 288 11.62 -8.79 21.49
CA GLU A 288 12.54 -7.65 21.54
C GLU A 288 12.63 -6.93 20.19
N LEU A 289 12.50 -7.67 19.08
CA LEU A 289 12.56 -7.15 17.70
C LEU A 289 11.24 -6.54 17.22
N ALA A 290 10.11 -7.13 17.60
CA ALA A 290 8.75 -6.74 17.22
C ALA A 290 7.91 -6.30 18.42
N GLY A 291 8.47 -5.40 19.25
CA GLY A 291 7.79 -4.86 20.42
C GLY A 291 6.45 -4.15 20.09
N GLN A 292 5.76 -3.69 21.13
CA GLN A 292 4.55 -2.88 20.98
C GLN A 292 4.90 -1.45 20.53
N GLY A 293 3.96 -0.74 19.88
CA GLY A 293 4.16 0.67 19.51
C GLY A 293 5.09 0.88 18.30
N LEU A 294 5.31 -0.15 17.50
CA LEU A 294 6.08 -0.07 16.26
C LEU A 294 5.42 -0.86 15.14
N CYS A 295 5.84 -0.55 13.93
CA CYS A 295 5.64 -1.35 12.75
C CYS A 295 6.98 -1.59 12.07
N ALA A 296 7.07 -2.68 11.32
CA ALA A 296 8.28 -3.03 10.61
C ALA A 296 7.94 -3.71 9.29
N ARG A 297 8.76 -3.47 8.27
CA ARG A 297 8.72 -4.19 7.00
C ARG A 297 10.13 -4.47 6.53
N GLY A 298 10.33 -5.59 5.87
CA GLY A 298 11.64 -5.94 5.35
C GLY A 298 11.77 -7.41 5.03
N CYS A 299 13.01 -7.81 4.77
CA CYS A 299 13.38 -9.18 4.49
C CYS A 299 14.50 -9.68 5.40
N PHE A 300 14.59 -11.00 5.47
CA PHE A 300 15.75 -11.69 5.99
C PHE A 300 16.03 -12.95 5.18
N TRP A 301 17.20 -13.53 5.38
CA TRP A 301 17.51 -14.86 4.87
C TRP A 301 17.97 -15.77 5.98
N LEU A 302 17.79 -17.06 5.73
CA LEU A 302 18.15 -18.14 6.65
C LEU A 302 19.18 -19.05 5.98
N PRO A 303 20.16 -19.58 6.73
CA PRO A 303 21.12 -20.54 6.18
C PRO A 303 20.49 -21.82 5.63
N SER A 304 19.32 -22.20 6.15
CA SER A 304 18.56 -23.38 5.71
C SER A 304 17.98 -23.24 4.30
N ARG A 305 17.69 -21.99 3.88
CA ARG A 305 17.05 -21.66 2.60
C ARG A 305 17.70 -20.41 1.99
N PRO A 306 19.00 -20.45 1.67
CA PRO A 306 19.78 -19.25 1.33
C PRO A 306 19.34 -18.57 0.04
N GLY A 307 18.63 -19.29 -0.84
CA GLY A 307 18.08 -18.75 -2.09
C GLY A 307 16.72 -18.04 -1.95
N ARG A 308 16.10 -18.06 -0.76
CA ARG A 308 14.76 -17.49 -0.52
C ARG A 308 14.84 -16.15 0.19
N VAL A 309 13.92 -15.26 -0.17
CA VAL A 309 13.64 -14.01 0.53
C VAL A 309 12.55 -14.31 1.56
N CYS A 310 12.90 -14.28 2.85
CA CYS A 310 11.90 -14.40 3.92
C CYS A 310 11.36 -13.01 4.26
N THR A 311 10.05 -12.86 4.35
CA THR A 311 9.41 -11.58 4.70
C THR A 311 9.36 -11.40 6.20
N TRP A 312 9.49 -10.16 6.65
CA TRP A 312 9.26 -9.77 8.04
C TRP A 312 8.32 -8.57 8.04
N GLU A 313 7.16 -8.74 8.64
CA GLU A 313 6.21 -7.65 8.83
C GLU A 313 5.74 -7.60 10.28
N VAL A 314 5.68 -6.38 10.82
CA VAL A 314 5.05 -6.08 12.10
C VAL A 314 4.00 -5.01 11.84
N ALA A 315 2.74 -5.37 12.05
CA ALA A 315 1.58 -4.54 11.75
C ALA A 315 0.51 -4.74 12.82
N GLY A 316 -0.01 -3.64 13.38
CA GLY A 316 -1.06 -3.71 14.41
C GLY A 316 -0.71 -4.68 15.54
N GLY A 317 0.51 -4.61 16.07
CA GLY A 317 0.99 -5.46 17.17
C GLY A 317 1.17 -6.96 16.86
N ALA A 318 0.98 -7.39 15.61
CA ALA A 318 1.17 -8.78 15.16
C ALA A 318 2.41 -8.91 14.27
N VAL A 319 3.09 -10.06 14.36
CA VAL A 319 4.22 -10.41 13.49
C VAL A 319 3.74 -11.38 12.42
N SER A 320 4.07 -11.10 11.17
CA SER A 320 3.89 -12.00 10.04
C SER A 320 5.24 -12.30 9.40
N VAL A 321 5.45 -13.56 9.06
CA VAL A 321 6.61 -14.05 8.32
C VAL A 321 6.10 -14.87 7.15
N GLY A 322 6.72 -14.70 6.01
CA GLY A 322 6.31 -15.36 4.79
C GLY A 322 7.47 -15.52 3.83
N ASP A 323 7.16 -15.95 2.62
CA ASP A 323 8.11 -16.15 1.55
C ASP A 323 7.79 -15.17 0.39
N ALA A 324 8.81 -14.45 -0.07
CA ALA A 324 8.70 -13.48 -1.17
C ALA A 324 9.52 -13.92 -2.40
N GLY A 325 9.59 -15.23 -2.66
CA GLY A 325 10.29 -15.76 -3.82
C GLY A 325 11.80 -15.86 -3.61
N THR A 326 12.54 -15.83 -4.71
CA THR A 326 14.00 -15.92 -4.74
C THR A 326 14.67 -14.56 -4.88
N TRP A 327 15.93 -14.48 -4.46
CA TRP A 327 16.74 -13.27 -4.65
C TRP A 327 16.88 -12.84 -6.13
N ALA A 328 16.75 -13.78 -7.08
CA ALA A 328 16.80 -13.49 -8.51
C ALA A 328 15.50 -12.89 -9.06
N GLU A 329 14.39 -12.98 -8.31
CA GLU A 329 13.06 -12.47 -8.69
C GLU A 329 12.76 -11.12 -8.05
N VAL A 330 13.66 -10.60 -7.21
CA VAL A 330 13.51 -9.30 -6.55
C VAL A 330 13.37 -8.21 -7.62
N PRO A 331 12.33 -7.35 -7.55
CA PRO A 331 12.16 -6.27 -8.51
C PRO A 331 13.29 -5.24 -8.40
N ALA A 332 13.51 -4.47 -9.46
CA ALA A 332 14.41 -3.33 -9.41
C ALA A 332 13.90 -2.31 -8.39
N ALA A 333 14.79 -1.76 -7.56
CA ALA A 333 14.43 -0.76 -6.57
C ALA A 333 14.02 0.56 -7.27
N PRO A 334 13.01 1.28 -6.75
CA PRO A 334 12.65 2.59 -7.26
C PRO A 334 13.74 3.57 -6.86
N SER A 335 14.66 3.85 -7.80
CA SER A 335 15.80 4.79 -7.74
C SER A 335 17.09 4.34 -7.04
N GLY A 336 18.17 4.29 -7.83
CA GLY A 336 19.55 4.64 -7.43
C GLY A 336 20.30 3.77 -6.42
N ALA A 337 19.67 2.81 -5.77
CA ALA A 337 20.38 1.77 -5.02
C ALA A 337 21.22 0.93 -6.02
N ASP A 338 22.44 0.55 -5.65
CA ASP A 338 23.31 -0.29 -6.50
C ASP A 338 22.52 -1.51 -6.97
N ASP A 339 22.16 -1.54 -8.26
CA ASP A 339 21.30 -2.55 -8.90
C ASP A 339 21.85 -3.98 -8.68
N ASP A 340 23.18 -4.08 -8.51
CA ASP A 340 23.90 -5.33 -8.22
C ASP A 340 23.60 -5.90 -6.81
N ALA A 341 23.21 -5.07 -5.84
CA ALA A 341 22.99 -5.49 -4.45
C ALA A 341 21.56 -6.01 -4.18
N ALA A 342 20.59 -5.73 -5.06
CA ALA A 342 19.21 -6.17 -4.89
C ALA A 342 19.04 -7.70 -5.00
N GLY A 343 19.93 -8.36 -5.75
CA GLY A 343 19.93 -9.80 -5.96
C GLY A 343 20.78 -10.61 -4.97
N GLU A 344 21.41 -9.97 -3.98
CA GLU A 344 22.25 -10.66 -3.00
C GLU A 344 21.51 -10.91 -1.67
N PRO A 345 21.67 -12.10 -1.04
CA PRO A 345 21.08 -12.38 0.26
C PRO A 345 21.47 -11.38 1.34
N ARG A 346 20.47 -10.77 1.97
CA ARG A 346 20.65 -9.82 3.07
C ARG A 346 19.51 -9.87 4.07
N CYS A 347 19.79 -9.44 5.30
CA CYS A 347 18.77 -9.10 6.28
C CYS A 347 18.61 -7.59 6.29
N HIS A 348 17.42 -7.12 5.95
CA HIS A 348 17.12 -5.70 5.85
C HIS A 348 15.73 -5.42 6.42
N LEU A 349 15.65 -4.68 7.52
CA LEU A 349 14.40 -4.29 8.18
C LEU A 349 14.33 -2.77 8.32
N VAL A 350 13.22 -2.19 7.86
CA VAL A 350 12.83 -0.82 8.18
C VAL A 350 11.83 -0.89 9.32
N VAL A 351 12.17 -0.28 10.45
CA VAL A 351 11.35 -0.28 11.67
C VAL A 351 11.00 1.16 12.02
N THR A 352 9.71 1.47 12.11
CA THR A 352 9.22 2.77 12.56
C THR A 352 8.43 2.58 13.85
N GLY A 353 8.77 3.34 14.88
CA GLY A 353 8.12 3.25 16.18
C GLY A 353 7.86 4.61 16.80
N VAL A 354 7.00 4.60 17.83
CA VAL A 354 6.69 5.75 18.66
C VAL A 354 7.02 5.40 20.09
N GLY A 355 8.02 6.05 20.66
CA GLY A 355 8.52 5.69 21.99
C GLY A 355 9.86 6.31 22.32
N ASP A 356 10.47 5.86 23.41
CA ASP A 356 11.74 6.38 23.88
C ASP A 356 12.96 5.72 23.19
N GLU A 357 14.14 6.27 23.49
CA GLU A 357 15.41 5.76 22.95
C GLU A 357 15.74 4.34 23.46
N GLU A 358 15.20 3.92 24.61
CA GLU A 358 15.42 2.55 25.12
C GLU A 358 14.72 1.53 24.24
N MET A 359 13.47 1.79 23.86
CA MET A 359 12.72 0.97 22.90
C MET A 359 13.45 0.89 21.55
N ARG A 360 13.90 2.03 21.02
CA ARG A 360 14.63 2.10 19.75
C ARG A 360 15.94 1.30 19.79
N GLU A 361 16.71 1.44 20.87
CA GLU A 361 17.97 0.72 21.06
C GLU A 361 17.75 -0.78 21.32
N GLN A 362 16.65 -1.17 21.96
CA GLN A 362 16.27 -2.57 22.14
C GLN A 362 16.11 -3.27 20.79
N VAL A 363 15.38 -2.67 19.85
CA VAL A 363 15.18 -3.23 18.49
C VAL A 363 16.52 -3.38 17.77
N ARG A 364 17.37 -2.34 17.81
CA ARG A 364 18.72 -2.33 17.21
C ARG A 364 19.60 -3.45 17.77
N ARG A 365 19.57 -3.65 19.09
CA ARG A 365 20.29 -4.74 19.79
C ARG A 365 19.73 -6.11 19.43
N ALA A 366 18.40 -6.26 19.39
CA ALA A 366 17.75 -7.51 19.04
C ALA A 366 18.16 -7.96 17.64
N PHE A 367 18.04 -7.07 16.63
CA PHE A 367 18.49 -7.33 15.26
C PHE A 367 19.95 -7.81 15.23
N SER A 368 20.86 -7.07 15.87
CA SER A 368 22.29 -7.41 15.92
C SER A 368 22.56 -8.75 16.62
N ARG A 369 21.79 -9.07 17.66
CA ARG A 369 21.90 -10.33 18.42
C ARG A 369 21.27 -11.53 17.70
N ILE A 370 20.39 -11.33 16.72
CA ILE A 370 19.79 -12.41 15.95
C ILE A 370 20.74 -12.90 14.84
N LEU A 371 21.53 -12.00 14.25
CA LEU A 371 22.46 -12.31 13.16
C LEU A 371 23.45 -13.43 13.51
N LEU A 372 23.68 -14.34 12.56
CA LEU A 372 24.80 -15.29 12.62
C LEU A 372 26.10 -14.54 12.85
N ARG A 373 27.00 -15.14 13.61
CA ARG A 373 28.35 -14.62 13.78
C ARG A 373 29.26 -15.11 12.64
N PRO A 374 30.32 -14.38 12.27
CA PRO A 374 31.26 -14.83 11.25
C PRO A 374 31.83 -16.23 11.49
N GLU A 375 32.02 -16.63 12.75
CA GLU A 375 32.54 -17.97 13.09
C GLU A 375 31.48 -19.07 12.92
N GLU A 376 30.21 -18.73 13.07
CA GLU A 376 29.06 -19.63 12.86
C GLU A 376 28.77 -19.80 11.36
N MET A 377 29.02 -18.76 10.56
CA MET A 377 28.84 -18.76 9.10
C MET A 377 29.62 -19.89 8.41
N ALA A 378 30.82 -20.23 8.88
CA ALA A 378 31.60 -21.33 8.32
C ALA A 378 30.90 -22.70 8.39
N GLN A 379 29.94 -22.86 9.32
CA GLN A 379 29.16 -24.08 9.52
C GLN A 379 27.77 -24.00 8.87
N ALA A 380 27.36 -22.83 8.40
CA ALA A 380 26.04 -22.54 7.84
C ALA A 380 25.70 -23.39 6.60
N LEU A 381 26.70 -23.80 5.80
CA LEU A 381 26.51 -24.71 4.67
C LEU A 381 25.89 -26.05 5.07
N ALA A 382 26.17 -26.54 6.29
CA ALA A 382 25.59 -27.78 6.78
C ALA A 382 24.10 -27.66 7.15
N TRP A 383 23.57 -26.44 7.21
CA TRP A 383 22.18 -26.18 7.57
C TRP A 383 21.26 -26.11 6.35
N ILE A 384 21.80 -26.06 5.13
CA ILE A 384 20.99 -26.01 3.90
C ILE A 384 20.04 -27.20 3.85
N GLY A 385 18.74 -26.92 3.76
CA GLY A 385 17.67 -27.92 3.76
C GLY A 385 17.39 -28.57 5.11
N ALA A 386 18.08 -28.17 6.18
CA ALA A 386 17.76 -28.61 7.53
C ALA A 386 16.50 -27.90 8.06
N ASP A 387 15.79 -28.58 8.95
CA ASP A 387 14.69 -27.96 9.69
C ASP A 387 15.23 -26.84 10.60
N ASP A 388 14.81 -25.61 10.32
CA ASP A 388 15.18 -24.41 11.07
C ASP A 388 14.21 -24.14 12.24
N GLY A 389 13.17 -24.95 12.38
CA GLY A 389 12.17 -24.82 13.43
C GLY A 389 11.35 -23.54 13.31
N LEU A 390 11.24 -22.94 12.12
CA LEU A 390 10.39 -21.77 11.85
C LEU A 390 9.20 -22.11 10.94
N GLY A 391 8.97 -23.38 10.61
CA GLY A 391 7.90 -23.77 9.69
C GLY A 391 6.49 -23.33 10.09
N ASP A 392 6.20 -23.23 11.39
CA ASP A 392 4.95 -22.69 11.95
C ASP A 392 4.75 -21.19 11.71
N TRP A 393 5.81 -20.46 11.33
CA TRP A 393 5.73 -19.01 11.08
C TRP A 393 5.41 -18.65 9.63
N PHE A 394 5.74 -19.52 8.66
CA PHE A 394 5.58 -19.23 7.22
C PHE A 394 4.19 -19.57 6.66
N GLY A 395 3.20 -19.79 7.54
CA GLY A 395 1.93 -20.44 7.18
C GLY A 395 2.13 -21.91 6.85
N GLN A 396 1.08 -22.73 6.99
CA GLN A 396 1.12 -24.05 6.39
C GLN A 396 0.95 -23.86 4.88
N GLU A 397 1.87 -24.37 4.06
CA GLU A 397 1.54 -24.65 2.67
C GLU A 397 0.32 -25.58 2.72
N ASP A 398 -0.84 -25.12 2.26
CA ASP A 398 -1.94 -26.04 1.98
C ASP A 398 -1.37 -27.08 1.01
N PRO A 399 -1.30 -28.36 1.40
CA PRO A 399 -0.69 -29.37 0.56
C PRO A 399 -1.71 -29.78 -0.50
N GLU A 400 -2.10 -28.87 -1.40
CA GLU A 400 -2.83 -29.17 -2.64
C GLU A 400 -3.01 -27.91 -3.51
N GLY A 401 -2.21 -27.83 -4.58
CA GLY A 401 -2.69 -27.56 -5.95
C GLY A 401 -2.96 -26.13 -6.37
#